data_AF-A0A7Y7C6Y9-F1
#
_entry.id   AF-A0A7Y7C6Y9-F1
#
_cell.length_a   1.000
_cell.length_b   1.000
_cell.length_c   1.000
_cell.angle_alpha   90.00
_cell.angle_beta   90.00
_cell.angle_gamma   90.00
#
_symmetry.space_group_name_H-M   'P 1'
#
loop_
_entity.id
_entity.type
_entity.pdbx_description
1 polymer ?
#
loop_
_entity_poly.entity_id
_entity_poly.type
_entity_poly.pdbx_seq_one_letter_code
_entity_poly.pdbx_strand_id
1 'polypeptide(L)'
;MFFGLLRRRKKEPSRPADPLAAFDQLIENLERQAAEVRKSAATLLALKADLVRAEERYARRLLELTSRRATAKERGDASAVRVLEKDQAQAEDLLAGTRDALERAESDGRLLLEAASELGDRVVELRRERESASARLTVGGLVTDALRERVARFDQALVVDAARDEIERAHALADIYREEKSQED
;
A
#
# COMPACT_ATOMS: atom_id res chain seq x y z
N MET A 1 50.28 -17.32 10.80
CA MET A 1 49.03 -17.98 11.19
C MET A 1 48.33 -17.14 12.25
N PHE A 2 47.35 -16.33 11.85
CA PHE A 2 46.53 -15.52 12.78
C PHE A 2 45.06 -15.87 12.57
N PHE A 3 44.50 -16.66 13.50
CA PHE A 3 43.07 -16.95 13.56
C PHE A 3 42.37 -15.77 14.25
N GLY A 4 41.80 -14.88 13.44
CA GLY A 4 40.91 -13.82 13.93
C GLY A 4 39.56 -14.41 14.35
N LEU A 5 39.33 -14.52 15.65
CA LEU A 5 38.03 -14.78 16.25
C LEU A 5 37.08 -13.59 15.99
N LEU A 6 36.34 -13.60 14.89
CA LEU A 6 35.17 -12.73 14.74
C LEU A 6 34.01 -13.27 15.59
N ARG A 7 33.85 -12.70 16.78
CA ARG A 7 32.60 -12.74 17.56
C ARG A 7 31.45 -12.19 16.71
N ARG A 8 30.63 -13.06 16.13
CA ARG A 8 29.28 -12.71 15.66
C ARG A 8 28.48 -12.20 16.86
N ARG A 9 28.27 -10.89 16.95
CA ARG A 9 27.21 -10.31 17.80
C ARG A 9 25.89 -10.93 17.34
N LYS A 10 25.29 -11.78 18.18
CA LYS A 10 23.92 -12.24 18.00
C LYS A 10 23.03 -10.99 17.99
N LYS A 11 22.34 -10.72 16.87
CA LYS A 11 21.23 -9.77 16.85
C LYS A 11 20.23 -10.25 17.91
N GLU A 12 20.02 -9.43 18.94
CA GLU A 12 18.88 -9.60 19.83
C GLU A 12 17.60 -9.68 18.99
N PRO A 13 16.60 -10.49 19.38
CA PRO A 13 15.33 -10.53 18.67
C PRO A 13 14.76 -9.12 18.69
N SER A 14 14.69 -8.49 17.51
CA SER A 14 13.98 -7.23 17.34
C SER A 14 12.61 -7.42 17.98
N ARG A 15 12.22 -6.48 18.87
CA ARG A 15 10.83 -6.32 19.33
C ARG A 15 9.88 -6.67 18.17
N PRO A 16 8.74 -7.35 18.43
CA PRO A 16 7.77 -7.56 17.37
C PRO A 16 7.53 -6.20 16.71
N ALA A 17 7.88 -6.09 15.43
CA ALA A 17 7.72 -4.85 14.68
C ALA A 17 6.27 -4.42 14.89
N ASP A 18 6.05 -3.16 15.29
CA ASP A 18 4.71 -2.65 15.52
C ASP A 18 3.85 -3.00 14.29
N PRO A 19 2.86 -3.90 14.44
CA PRO A 19 2.13 -4.43 13.30
C PRO A 19 1.35 -3.33 12.60
N LEU A 20 0.95 -2.26 13.32
CA LEU A 20 0.29 -1.11 12.73
C LEU A 20 1.28 -0.30 11.88
N ALA A 21 2.51 -0.11 12.35
CA ALA A 21 3.55 0.55 11.58
C ALA A 21 3.90 -0.22 10.28
N ALA A 22 3.81 -1.55 10.29
CA ALA A 22 3.99 -2.36 9.08
C ALA A 22 2.86 -2.13 8.05
N PHE A 23 1.61 -2.04 8.51
CA PHE A 23 0.49 -1.66 7.64
C PHE A 23 0.67 -0.25 7.08
N ASP A 24 1.05 0.72 7.92
CA ASP A 24 1.22 2.12 7.52
C ASP A 24 2.31 2.25 6.44
N GLN A 25 3.44 1.55 6.59
CA GLN A 25 4.49 1.50 5.57
C GLN A 25 4.03 0.85 4.26
N LEU A 26 3.26 -0.24 4.33
CA LEU A 26 2.76 -0.91 3.13
C LEU A 26 1.75 -0.02 2.38
N ILE A 27 0.83 0.61 3.11
CA ILE A 27 -0.15 1.55 2.56
C ILE A 27 0.57 2.71 1.87
N GLU A 28 1.54 3.33 2.53
CA GLU A 28 2.30 4.46 1.96
C GLU A 28 3.04 4.04 0.68
N ASN A 29 3.66 2.86 0.66
CA ASN A 29 4.34 2.36 -0.52
C ASN A 29 3.38 2.12 -1.70
N LEU A 30 2.21 1.53 -1.46
CA LEU A 30 1.19 1.32 -2.50
C LEU A 30 0.61 2.64 -3.00
N GLU A 31 0.42 3.63 -2.13
CA GLU A 31 -0.03 4.96 -2.53
C GLU A 31 0.98 5.68 -3.43
N ARG A 32 2.28 5.58 -3.11
CA ARG A 32 3.36 6.09 -3.97
C ARG A 32 3.37 5.39 -5.32
N GLN A 33 3.26 4.06 -5.33
CA GLN A 33 3.19 3.30 -6.59
C GLN A 33 1.97 3.72 -7.42
N ALA A 34 0.79 3.80 -6.81
CA ALA A 34 -0.42 4.24 -7.49
C ALA A 34 -0.30 5.66 -8.05
N ALA A 35 0.40 6.56 -7.35
CA ALA A 35 0.68 7.90 -7.84
C ALA A 35 1.59 7.90 -9.09
N GLU A 36 2.66 7.11 -9.10
CA GLU A 36 3.54 6.97 -10.27
C GLU A 36 2.84 6.31 -11.46
N VAL A 37 1.98 5.31 -11.21
CA VAL A 37 1.16 4.69 -12.27
C VAL A 37 0.18 5.71 -12.85
N ARG A 38 -0.52 6.49 -12.02
CA ARG A 38 -1.42 7.57 -12.49
C ARG A 38 -0.68 8.63 -13.29
N LYS A 39 0.53 9.00 -12.87
CA LYS A 39 1.38 9.95 -13.60
C LYS A 39 1.77 9.40 -14.98
N SER A 40 2.12 8.12 -15.05
CA SER A 40 2.44 7.43 -16.31
C SER A 40 1.22 7.34 -17.22
N ALA A 41 0.04 7.04 -16.67
CA ALA A 41 -1.22 7.08 -17.42
C ALA A 41 -1.53 8.48 -17.97
N ALA A 42 -1.31 9.53 -17.16
CA ALA A 42 -1.50 10.91 -17.59
C ALA A 42 -0.56 11.29 -18.75
N THR A 43 0.70 10.83 -18.73
CA THR A 43 1.63 11.05 -19.85
C THR A 43 1.17 10.33 -21.12
N LEU A 44 0.61 9.12 -21.03
CA LEU A 44 0.04 8.43 -22.20
C LEU A 44 -1.21 9.13 -22.73
N LEU A 45 -2.04 9.70 -21.87
CA LEU A 45 -3.19 10.50 -22.29
C LEU A 45 -2.77 11.77 -23.04
N ALA A 46 -1.69 12.43 -22.59
CA ALA A 46 -1.12 13.57 -23.30
C ALA A 46 -0.55 13.14 -24.67
N LEU A 47 0.21 12.04 -24.71
CA LEU A 47 0.74 11.47 -25.95
C LEU A 47 -0.38 11.10 -26.93
N LYS A 48 -1.46 10.49 -26.44
CA LYS A 48 -2.66 10.18 -27.24
C LYS A 48 -3.21 11.43 -27.92
N ALA A 49 -3.36 12.53 -27.19
CA ALA A 49 -3.87 13.78 -27.77
C ALA A 49 -2.94 14.34 -28.87
N ASP A 50 -1.62 14.18 -28.71
CA ASP A 50 -0.66 14.57 -29.74
C ASP A 50 -0.70 13.67 -30.97
N LEU A 51 -0.85 12.35 -30.76
CA LEU A 51 -0.97 11.35 -31.83
C LEU A 51 -2.26 11.53 -32.64
N VAL A 52 -3.40 11.78 -31.99
CA VAL A 52 -4.67 12.08 -32.68
C VAL A 52 -4.51 13.32 -33.57
N ARG A 53 -3.90 14.39 -33.04
CA ARG A 53 -3.62 15.60 -33.84
C ARG A 53 -2.66 15.32 -35.00
N ALA A 54 -1.70 14.42 -34.82
CA ALA A 54 -0.78 14.01 -35.88
C ALA A 54 -1.49 13.19 -36.96
N GLU A 55 -2.35 12.25 -36.56
CA GLU A 55 -3.16 11.42 -37.46
C GLU A 55 -4.04 12.31 -38.36
N GLU A 56 -4.75 13.27 -37.77
CA GLU A 56 -5.58 14.22 -38.53
C GLU A 56 -4.75 15.04 -39.52
N ARG A 57 -3.56 15.51 -39.12
CA ARG A 57 -2.66 16.26 -40.01
C ARG A 57 -2.19 15.41 -41.19
N TYR A 58 -1.77 14.16 -40.95
CA TYR A 58 -1.32 13.27 -42.01
C TYR A 58 -2.45 12.85 -42.94
N ALA A 59 -3.64 12.56 -42.40
CA ALA A 59 -4.83 12.27 -43.19
C ALA A 59 -5.21 13.45 -44.11
N ARG A 60 -5.21 14.68 -43.60
CA ARG A 60 -5.44 15.88 -44.42
C ARG A 60 -4.37 16.06 -45.50
N ARG A 61 -3.10 15.84 -45.15
CA ARG A 61 -2.00 15.94 -46.12
C ARG A 61 -2.11 14.90 -47.22
N LEU A 62 -2.56 13.68 -46.92
CA LEU A 62 -2.80 12.65 -47.93
C LEU A 62 -3.91 13.04 -48.90
N LEU A 63 -5.00 13.63 -48.41
CA LEU A 63 -6.06 14.16 -49.27
C LEU A 63 -5.53 15.27 -50.19
N GLU A 64 -4.73 16.21 -49.66
CA GLU A 64 -4.11 17.27 -50.46
C GLU A 64 -3.17 16.70 -51.54
N LEU A 65 -2.28 15.78 -51.16
CA LEU A 65 -1.35 15.13 -52.10
C LEU A 65 -2.10 14.36 -53.19
N THR A 66 -3.18 13.66 -52.82
CA THR A 66 -4.03 12.94 -53.77
C THR A 66 -4.67 13.91 -54.78
N SER A 67 -5.23 15.02 -54.32
CA SER A 67 -5.80 16.06 -55.18
C SER A 67 -4.75 16.67 -56.10
N ARG A 68 -3.58 17.04 -55.57
CA ARG A 68 -2.48 17.63 -56.35
C ARG A 68 -1.95 16.66 -57.40
N ARG A 69 -1.86 15.37 -57.07
CA ARG A 69 -1.45 14.32 -58.00
C ARG A 69 -2.44 14.16 -59.14
N ALA A 70 -3.74 14.20 -58.85
CA ALA A 70 -4.78 14.16 -59.89
C ALA A 70 -4.63 15.35 -60.87
N THR A 71 -4.48 16.58 -60.35
CA THR A 71 -4.25 17.76 -61.19
C THR A 71 -2.96 17.67 -62.00
N ALA A 72 -1.87 17.13 -61.43
CA ALA A 72 -0.62 16.93 -62.17
C ALA A 72 -0.77 15.90 -63.31
N LYS A 73 -1.55 14.83 -63.09
CA LYS A 73 -1.90 13.85 -64.12
C LYS A 73 -2.72 14.48 -65.26
N GLU A 74 -3.73 15.28 -64.92
CA GLU A 74 -4.55 16.00 -65.92
C GLU A 74 -3.72 16.96 -66.78
N ARG A 75 -2.69 17.59 -66.19
CA ARG A 75 -1.77 18.50 -66.89
C ARG A 75 -0.65 17.79 -67.65
N GLY A 76 -0.52 16.46 -67.53
CA GLY A 76 0.56 15.70 -68.15
C GLY A 76 1.95 15.91 -67.55
N ASP A 77 2.05 16.46 -66.33
CA ASP A 77 3.34 16.71 -65.66
C ASP A 77 3.84 15.44 -64.97
N ALA A 78 4.54 14.60 -65.74
CA ALA A 78 5.07 13.33 -65.26
C ALA A 78 6.13 13.48 -64.14
N SER A 79 6.83 14.62 -64.08
CA SER A 79 7.84 14.87 -63.04
C SER A 79 7.15 15.13 -61.70
N ALA A 80 6.17 16.03 -61.69
CA ALA A 80 5.39 16.33 -60.49
C ALA A 80 4.64 15.10 -59.98
N VAL A 81 4.09 14.26 -60.88
CA VAL A 81 3.42 13.01 -60.50
C VAL A 81 4.36 12.09 -59.71
N ARG A 82 5.59 11.85 -60.18
CA ARG A 82 6.55 10.97 -59.48
C ARG A 82 6.92 11.49 -58.09
N VAL A 83 7.13 12.80 -57.96
CA VAL A 83 7.44 13.41 -56.65
C VAL A 83 6.25 13.25 -55.70
N LEU A 84 5.04 13.55 -56.17
CA LEU A 84 3.82 13.45 -55.36
C LEU A 84 3.49 12.00 -54.97
N GLU A 85 3.83 11.01 -55.80
CA GLU A 85 3.69 9.58 -55.45
C GLU A 85 4.64 9.20 -54.31
N LYS A 86 5.88 9.67 -54.33
CA LYS A 86 6.83 9.45 -53.25
C LYS A 86 6.39 10.14 -51.95
N ASP A 87 5.95 11.38 -52.04
CA ASP A 87 5.45 12.13 -50.88
C ASP A 87 4.18 11.49 -50.29
N GLN A 88 3.32 10.95 -51.15
CA GLN A 88 2.13 10.22 -50.73
C GLN A 88 2.51 8.94 -49.98
N ALA A 89 3.41 8.11 -50.53
CA ALA A 89 3.88 6.90 -49.87
C ALA A 89 4.48 7.21 -48.48
N GLN A 90 5.30 8.27 -48.39
CA GLN A 90 5.85 8.70 -47.10
C GLN A 90 4.76 9.14 -46.11
N ALA A 91 3.73 9.86 -46.57
CA ALA A 91 2.63 10.28 -45.71
C ALA A 91 1.73 9.10 -45.29
N GLU A 92 1.58 8.08 -46.14
CA GLU A 92 0.89 6.83 -45.82
C GLU A 92 1.64 6.05 -44.72
N ASP A 93 2.97 5.91 -44.84
CA ASP A 93 3.81 5.26 -43.83
C ASP A 93 3.73 5.98 -42.47
N LEU A 94 3.81 7.32 -42.49
CA LEU A 94 3.68 8.14 -41.27
C LEU A 94 2.30 8.01 -40.64
N LEU A 95 1.24 7.99 -41.45
CA LEU A 95 -0.13 7.79 -40.96
C LEU A 95 -0.30 6.41 -40.32
N ALA A 96 0.18 5.35 -40.98
CA ALA A 96 0.13 3.99 -40.46
C ALA A 96 0.89 3.87 -39.14
N GLY A 97 2.13 4.34 -39.07
CA GLY A 97 2.92 4.32 -37.84
C GLY A 97 2.29 5.14 -36.71
N THR A 98 1.63 6.26 -37.02
CA THR A 98 0.91 7.08 -36.02
C THR A 98 -0.30 6.34 -35.46
N ARG A 99 -1.04 5.61 -36.30
CA ARG A 99 -2.19 4.80 -35.87
C ARG A 99 -1.76 3.65 -34.97
N ASP A 100 -0.69 2.94 -35.34
CA ASP A 100 -0.13 1.87 -34.52
C ASP A 100 0.34 2.40 -33.15
N ALA A 101 1.00 3.57 -33.14
CA ALA A 101 1.42 4.22 -31.91
C ALA A 101 0.22 4.66 -31.05
N LEU A 102 -0.85 5.15 -31.68
CA LEU A 102 -2.09 5.55 -31.00
C LEU A 102 -2.76 4.35 -30.34
N GLU A 103 -2.90 3.23 -31.06
CA GLU A 103 -3.48 2.00 -30.53
C GLU A 103 -2.69 1.46 -29.32
N ARG A 104 -1.35 1.45 -29.42
CA ARG A 104 -0.49 1.06 -28.30
C ARG A 104 -0.65 1.99 -27.10
N ALA A 105 -0.63 3.31 -27.31
CA ALA A 105 -0.81 4.29 -26.24
C ALA A 105 -2.18 4.16 -25.56
N GLU A 106 -3.23 3.81 -26.32
CA GLU A 106 -4.55 3.54 -25.76
C GLU A 106 -4.60 2.25 -24.95
N SER A 107 -4.01 1.17 -25.46
CA SER A 107 -3.92 -0.11 -24.76
C SER A 107 -3.14 0.03 -23.46
N ASP A 108 -1.92 0.58 -23.53
CA ASP A 108 -1.05 0.77 -22.37
C ASP A 108 -1.69 1.74 -21.36
N GLY A 109 -2.36 2.79 -21.84
CA GLY A 109 -3.10 3.73 -21.01
C GLY A 109 -4.22 3.06 -20.22
N ARG A 110 -4.97 2.13 -20.84
CA ARG A 110 -6.01 1.35 -20.15
C ARG A 110 -5.41 0.46 -19.06
N LEU A 111 -4.33 -0.26 -19.37
CA LEU A 111 -3.65 -1.14 -18.41
C LEU A 111 -3.13 -0.37 -17.19
N LEU A 112 -2.55 0.81 -17.40
CA LEU A 112 -2.08 1.64 -16.29
C LEU A 112 -3.24 2.18 -15.43
N LEU A 113 -4.36 2.56 -16.04
CA LEU A 113 -5.53 3.02 -15.28
C LEU A 113 -6.17 1.89 -14.47
N GLU A 114 -6.23 0.69 -15.03
CA GLU A 114 -6.68 -0.52 -14.33
C GLU A 114 -5.77 -0.83 -13.14
N ALA A 115 -4.45 -0.90 -13.36
CA ALA A 115 -3.48 -1.11 -12.29
C ALA A 115 -3.56 -0.04 -11.19
N ALA A 116 -3.77 1.23 -11.56
CA ALA A 116 -3.96 2.31 -10.59
C ALA A 116 -5.23 2.14 -9.76
N SER A 117 -6.31 1.60 -10.36
CA SER A 117 -7.56 1.30 -9.66
C SER A 117 -7.36 0.15 -8.67
N GLU A 118 -6.74 -0.95 -9.12
CA GLU A 118 -6.47 -2.13 -8.27
C GLU A 118 -5.60 -1.76 -7.05
N LEU A 119 -4.56 -0.95 -7.26
CA LEU A 119 -3.73 -0.44 -6.15
C LEU A 119 -4.56 0.43 -5.19
N GLY A 120 -5.48 1.24 -5.71
CA GLY A 120 -6.39 2.04 -4.91
C GLY A 120 -7.32 1.18 -4.04
N ASP A 121 -7.93 0.16 -4.62
CA ASP A 121 -8.81 -0.78 -3.92
C ASP A 121 -8.03 -1.53 -2.83
N ARG A 122 -6.81 -1.98 -3.14
CA ARG A 122 -5.95 -2.66 -2.16
C ARG A 122 -5.56 -1.76 -0.98
N VAL A 123 -5.32 -0.47 -1.23
CA VAL A 123 -5.08 0.52 -0.16
C VAL A 123 -6.30 0.67 0.73
N VAL A 124 -7.51 0.72 0.16
CA VAL A 124 -8.76 0.81 0.93
C VAL A 124 -8.94 -0.44 1.81
N GLU A 125 -8.69 -1.63 1.27
CA GLU A 125 -8.74 -2.88 2.03
C GLU A 125 -7.74 -2.88 3.19
N LEU A 126 -6.47 -2.53 2.93
CA LEU A 126 -5.42 -2.51 3.96
C LEU A 126 -5.73 -1.49 5.07
N ARG A 127 -6.34 -0.35 4.74
CA ARG A 127 -6.78 0.62 5.75
C ARG A 127 -7.85 0.03 6.67
N ARG A 128 -8.82 -0.72 6.13
CA ARG A 128 -9.84 -1.44 6.92
C ARG A 128 -9.22 -2.53 7.79
N GLU A 129 -8.27 -3.30 7.24
CA GLU A 129 -7.53 -4.31 7.99
C GLU A 129 -6.72 -3.69 9.13
N ARG A 130 -6.04 -2.56 8.87
CA ARG A 130 -5.27 -1.80 9.86
C ARG A 130 -6.15 -1.23 10.97
N GLU A 131 -7.33 -0.71 10.64
CA GLU A 131 -8.32 -0.24 11.62
C GLU A 131 -8.81 -1.39 12.50
N SER A 132 -9.16 -2.53 11.89
CA SER A 132 -9.55 -3.76 12.61
C SER A 132 -8.43 -4.28 13.51
N ALA A 133 -7.19 -4.30 13.04
CA ALA A 133 -6.02 -4.70 13.82
C ALA A 133 -5.80 -3.75 15.02
N SER A 134 -5.93 -2.45 14.79
CA SER A 134 -5.82 -1.46 15.85
C SER A 134 -6.87 -1.66 16.94
N ALA A 135 -8.14 -1.89 16.56
CA ALA A 135 -9.21 -2.16 17.51
C ALA A 135 -8.93 -3.41 18.36
N ARG A 136 -8.44 -4.49 17.74
CA ARG A 136 -8.08 -5.74 18.44
C ARG A 136 -6.93 -5.54 19.43
N LEU A 137 -5.91 -4.76 19.07
CA LEU A 137 -4.79 -4.45 19.96
C LEU A 137 -5.25 -3.63 21.17
N THR A 138 -6.11 -2.63 20.96
CA THR A 138 -6.69 -1.84 22.06
C THR A 138 -7.53 -2.71 23.01
N VAL A 139 -8.41 -3.55 22.47
CA VAL A 139 -9.23 -4.46 23.29
C VAL A 139 -8.36 -5.46 24.06
N GLY A 140 -7.32 -6.03 23.43
CA GLY A 140 -6.37 -6.91 24.09
C GLY A 140 -5.64 -6.24 25.26
N GLY A 141 -5.28 -4.95 25.11
CA GLY A 141 -4.75 -4.14 26.20
C GLY A 141 -5.72 -4.00 27.37
N LEU A 142 -6.97 -3.60 27.09
CA LEU A 142 -8.01 -3.46 28.11
C LEU A 142 -8.28 -4.75 28.88
N VAL A 143 -8.32 -5.89 28.19
CA VAL A 143 -8.50 -7.21 28.84
C VAL A 143 -7.30 -7.56 29.72
N THR A 144 -6.08 -7.29 29.24
CA THR A 144 -4.85 -7.54 30.01
C THR A 144 -4.81 -6.70 31.28
N ASP A 145 -5.20 -5.42 31.19
CA ASP A 145 -5.25 -4.51 32.33
C ASP A 145 -6.33 -4.92 33.33
N ALA A 146 -7.52 -5.30 32.85
CA ALA A 146 -8.60 -5.81 33.70
C ALA A 146 -8.21 -7.11 34.43
N LEU A 147 -7.49 -8.02 33.74
CA LEU A 147 -6.95 -9.22 34.37
C LEU A 147 -5.90 -8.88 35.43
N ARG A 148 -5.01 -7.93 35.15
CA ARG A 148 -4.00 -7.47 36.13
C ARG A 148 -4.64 -6.86 37.36
N GLU A 149 -5.66 -6.02 37.19
CA GLU A 149 -6.41 -5.44 38.31
C GLU A 149 -7.11 -6.52 39.13
N ARG A 150 -7.71 -7.53 38.47
CA ARG A 150 -8.35 -8.65 39.15
C ARG A 150 -7.36 -9.47 39.98
N VAL A 151 -6.16 -9.74 39.44
CA VAL A 151 -5.08 -10.42 40.18
C VAL A 151 -4.66 -9.59 41.40
N ALA A 152 -4.44 -8.28 41.23
CA ALA A 152 -4.07 -7.41 42.35
C ALA A 152 -5.12 -7.39 43.47
N ARG A 153 -6.42 -7.42 43.12
CA ARG A 153 -7.51 -7.52 44.11
C ARG A 153 -7.51 -8.87 44.84
N PHE A 154 -7.21 -9.98 44.15
CA PHE A 154 -7.06 -11.28 44.80
C PHE A 154 -5.87 -11.30 45.77
N ASP A 155 -4.72 -10.77 45.36
CA ASP A 155 -3.55 -10.68 46.23
C ASP A 155 -3.86 -9.86 47.49
N GLN A 156 -4.60 -8.75 47.35
CA GLN A 156 -5.03 -7.94 48.49
C GLN A 156 -6.01 -8.69 49.42
N ALA A 157 -6.94 -9.47 48.87
CA ALA A 157 -7.87 -10.29 49.67
C ALA A 157 -7.12 -11.35 50.49
N LEU A 158 -6.13 -12.01 49.90
CA LEU A 158 -5.29 -12.99 50.60
C LEU A 158 -4.52 -12.37 51.78
N VAL A 159 -4.02 -11.14 51.63
CA VAL A 159 -3.36 -10.42 52.73
C VAL A 159 -4.35 -10.12 53.86
N VAL A 160 -5.57 -9.72 53.53
CA VAL A 160 -6.62 -9.44 54.54
C VAL A 160 -7.03 -10.72 55.27
N ASP A 161 -7.17 -11.84 54.57
CA ASP A 161 -7.52 -13.11 55.19
C ASP A 161 -6.38 -13.61 56.10
N ALA A 162 -5.13 -13.52 55.67
CA ALA A 162 -3.98 -13.84 56.53
C ALA A 162 -3.93 -12.96 57.80
N ALA A 163 -4.30 -11.68 57.70
CA ALA A 163 -4.40 -10.79 58.85
C ALA A 163 -5.54 -11.18 59.80
N ARG A 164 -6.68 -11.65 59.28
CA ARG A 164 -7.78 -12.19 60.09
C ARG A 164 -7.36 -13.45 60.83
N ASP A 165 -6.69 -14.38 60.16
CA ASP A 165 -6.19 -15.60 60.78
C ASP A 165 -5.18 -15.32 61.91
N GLU A 166 -4.37 -14.27 61.78
CA GLU A 166 -3.46 -13.84 62.85
C GLU A 166 -4.22 -13.25 64.05
N ILE A 167 -5.26 -12.46 63.80
CA ILE A 167 -6.12 -11.90 64.85
C ILE A 167 -6.86 -13.03 65.58
N GLU A 168 -7.46 -13.98 64.85
CA GLU A 168 -8.14 -15.13 65.45
C GLU A 168 -7.20 -15.98 66.30
N ARG A 169 -5.96 -16.22 65.83
CA ARG A 169 -4.92 -16.89 66.62
C ARG A 169 -4.57 -16.12 67.89
N ALA A 170 -4.43 -14.80 67.82
CA ALA A 170 -4.16 -13.96 68.99
C ALA A 170 -5.32 -14.00 70.00
N HIS A 171 -6.57 -14.01 69.52
CA HIS A 171 -7.75 -14.16 70.37
C HIS A 171 -7.81 -15.53 71.05
N ALA A 172 -7.61 -16.62 70.29
CA ALA A 172 -7.57 -17.96 70.84
C ALA A 172 -6.48 -18.12 71.91
N LEU A 173 -5.29 -17.55 71.67
CA LEU A 173 -4.21 -17.54 72.65
C LEU A 173 -4.59 -16.76 73.92
N ALA A 174 -5.24 -15.59 73.77
CA ALA A 174 -5.69 -14.80 74.90
C ALA A 174 -6.77 -15.49 75.73
N ASP A 175 -7.67 -16.26 75.10
CA ASP A 175 -8.70 -17.02 75.80
C ASP A 175 -8.09 -18.20 76.57
N ILE A 176 -7.11 -18.92 75.99
CA ILE A 176 -6.34 -19.96 76.70
C ILE A 176 -5.66 -19.38 77.95
N TYR A 177 -4.98 -18.24 77.84
CA TYR A 177 -4.35 -17.60 79.00
C TYR A 177 -5.36 -17.15 80.07
N ARG A 178 -6.59 -16.75 79.69
CA ARG A 178 -7.64 -16.44 80.67
C ARG A 178 -8.15 -17.69 81.36
N GLU A 179 -8.32 -18.79 80.64
CA GLU A 179 -8.74 -20.07 81.21
C GLU A 179 -7.68 -20.63 82.16
N GLU A 180 -6.40 -20.63 81.78
CA GLU A 180 -5.29 -21.04 82.65
C GLU A 180 -5.23 -20.21 83.93
N LYS A 181 -5.34 -18.88 83.82
CA LYS A 181 -5.35 -17.99 84.99
C LYS A 181 -6.55 -18.24 85.91
N SER A 182 -7.71 -18.61 85.36
CA SER A 182 -8.91 -18.94 86.15
C SER A 182 -8.87 -20.33 86.80
N GLN A 183 -7.91 -21.18 86.42
CA GLN A 183 -7.69 -22.51 87.01
C GLN A 183 -6.58 -22.52 88.08
N GLU A 184 -5.78 -21.45 88.16
CA GLU A 184 -4.73 -21.26 89.17
C GLU A 184 -5.20 -20.53 90.45
N ASP A 185 -6.42 -19.94 90.45
CA ASP A 185 -7.11 -19.36 91.61
C ASP A 185 -8.11 -20.37 92.24
#